data_AF-A0A7Z8PBF1-F1
#
_entry.id   AF-A0A7Z8PBF1-F1
#
_cell.length_a   1.000
_cell.length_b   1.000
_cell.length_c   1.000
_cell.angle_alpha   90.00
_cell.angle_beta   90.00
_cell.angle_gamma   90.00
#
_symmetry.space_group_name_H-M   'P 1'
#
loop_
_entity.id
_entity.type
_entity.pdbx_description
1 polymer ?
#
loop_
_entity_poly.entity_id
_entity_poly.type
_entity_poly.pdbx_seq_one_letter_code
_entity_poly.pdbx_strand_id
1 'polypeptide(L)' 'MIRVEVRNGEPLEKTLRRFKKRCEKEGLTKDIKKCMYYDKPSERPRRELRKLTKRLQAERLSV' A
#
# COMPACT_ATOMS: atom_id res chain seq x y z
N MET A 1 -5.80 11.73 -1.30
CA MET A 1 -4.84 12.74 -0.81
C MET A 1 -4.68 12.53 0.68
N ILE A 2 -3.52 12.09 1.12
CA ILE A 2 -3.27 11.73 2.52
C ILE A 2 -3.23 13.01 3.35
N ARG A 3 -4.14 13.12 4.32
CA ARG A 3 -4.15 14.22 5.30
C ARG A 3 -4.13 13.61 6.70
N VAL A 4 -3.26 14.14 7.55
CA VAL A 4 -3.18 13.79 8.98
C VAL A 4 -3.23 15.10 9.75
N GLU A 5 -4.28 15.27 10.54
CA GLU A 5 -4.42 16.42 11.43
C GLU A 5 -3.58 16.19 12.70
N VAL A 6 -2.89 17.25 13.13
CA VAL A 6 -2.10 17.26 14.36
C VAL A 6 -3.03 17.59 15.51
N ARG A 7 -3.03 16.78 16.58
CA ARG A 7 -3.79 17.10 17.80
C ARG A 7 -2.91 17.93 18.72
N ASN A 8 -3.50 18.90 19.42
CA ASN A 8 -2.78 19.75 20.37
C ASN A 8 -2.22 18.89 21.51
N GLY A 9 -0.90 18.99 21.74
CA GLY A 9 -0.19 18.23 22.78
C GLY A 9 0.49 16.94 22.31
N GLU A 10 0.46 16.61 21.01
CA GLU A 10 1.18 15.43 20.50
C GLU A 10 2.61 15.73 20.07
N PRO A 11 3.59 14.87 20.44
CA PRO A 11 4.94 15.00 19.93
C PRO A 11 4.97 14.72 18.42
N LEU A 12 5.79 15.48 17.70
CA LEU A 12 5.94 15.42 16.24
C LEU A 12 6.15 13.98 15.72
N GLU A 13 6.92 13.18 16.46
CA GLU A 13 7.22 11.79 16.11
C GLU A 13 5.99 10.88 16.05
N LYS A 14 5.01 11.08 16.94
CA LYS A 14 3.75 10.31 16.90
C LYS A 14 2.92 10.65 15.67
N THR A 15 2.89 11.93 15.29
CA THR A 15 2.21 12.40 14.07
C THR A 15 2.87 11.81 12.82
N LEU A 16 4.20 11.84 12.72
CA LEU A 16 4.95 11.25 11.61
C LEU A 16 4.73 9.74 11.49
N ARG A 17 4.69 9.02 12.62
CA ARG A 17 4.41 7.58 12.61
C ARG A 17 3.00 7.26 12.10
N ARG A 18 2.00 8.08 12.44
CA ARG A 18 0.63 7.93 11.89
C ARG A 18 0.58 8.28 10.41
N PHE A 19 1.29 9.32 9.98
CA PHE A 19 1.40 9.68 8.57
C PHE A 19 2.00 8.53 7.76
N LYS A 20 3.13 7.96 8.23
CA LYS A 20 3.76 6.79 7.60
C LYS A 20 2.81 5.60 7.50
N LYS A 21 2.09 5.28 8.59
CA LYS A 21 1.05 4.23 8.56
C LYS A 21 -0.08 4.53 7.57
N ARG A 22 -0.49 5.79 7.42
CA ARG A 22 -1.52 6.20 6.45
C ARG A 22 -1.02 6.03 5.01
N CYS A 23 0.24 6.41 4.73
CA CYS A 23 0.90 6.18 3.44
C CYS A 23 1.05 4.71 3.09
N GLU A 24 1.40 3.87 4.08
CA GLU A 24 1.49 2.42 3.90
C GLU A 24 0.12 1.79 3.64
N LYS A 25 -0.92 2.26 4.36
CA LYS A 25 -2.31 1.79 4.20
C LYS A 25 -2.90 2.17 2.85
N GLU A 26 -2.70 3.39 2.39
CA GLU A 26 -3.15 3.83 1.06
C GLU A 26 -2.35 3.15 -0.06
N GLY A 27 -1.23 2.51 0.23
CA GLY A 27 -0.44 1.80 -0.77
C GLY A 27 0.30 2.72 -1.74
N LEU A 28 0.46 4.01 -1.39
CA LEU A 28 1.08 5.03 -2.21
C LEU A 28 2.45 4.58 -2.77
N THR A 29 3.27 3.95 -1.93
CA THR A 29 4.59 3.44 -2.34
C THR A 29 4.48 2.32 -3.39
N LYS A 30 3.42 1.52 -3.36
CA LYS A 30 3.17 0.45 -4.35
C LYS A 30 2.72 1.04 -5.68
N ASP A 31 1.90 2.07 -5.64
CA ASP A 31 1.42 2.76 -6.84
C ASP A 31 2.54 3.52 -7.54
N ILE A 32 3.40 4.20 -6.79
CA ILE A 32 4.62 4.82 -7.32
C ILE A 32 5.44 3.77 -8.07
N LYS A 33 5.77 2.64 -7.43
CA LYS A 33 6.55 1.56 -8.07
C LYS A 33 5.86 0.97 -9.31
N LYS A 34 4.52 0.92 -9.33
CA LYS A 34 3.74 0.44 -10.48
C LYS A 34 3.81 1.41 -11.66
N CYS A 35 3.89 2.71 -11.39
CA CYS A 35 3.93 3.76 -12.40
C CYS A 35 5.35 4.14 -12.85
N MET A 36 6.40 3.68 -12.13
CA MET A 36 7.80 3.96 -12.47
C MET A 36 8.25 3.35 -13.81
N TYR A 37 7.58 2.31 -14.28
CA TYR A 37 7.96 1.59 -15.51
C TYR A 37 6.75 1.38 -16.41
N TYR A 38 6.98 1.32 -17.72
CA TYR A 38 5.94 0.92 -18.66
C TYR A 38 5.65 -0.57 -18.49
N ASP A 39 4.40 -0.87 -18.10
CA ASP A 39 3.87 -2.22 -18.15
C ASP A 39 3.08 -2.47 -19.41
N LYS A 40 3.53 -3.48 -20.15
CA LYS A 40 2.78 -4.02 -21.29
C LYS A 40 1.35 -4.36 -20.84
N PRO A 41 0.32 -3.99 -21.61
CA PRO A 41 -1.08 -4.20 -21.23
C PRO A 41 -1.41 -5.67 -20.92
N SER A 42 -0.71 -6.63 -21.53
CA SER A 42 -0.86 -8.07 -21.25
C SER A 42 -0.31 -8.51 -19.88
N GLU A 43 0.69 -7.81 -19.34
CA GLU A 43 1.28 -8.14 -18.03
C GLU A 43 0.46 -7.56 -16.87
N ARG A 44 -0.37 -6.54 -17.12
CA ARG A 44 -1.31 -5.98 -16.12
C ARG A 44 -2.28 -7.05 -15.56
N PRO A 45 -3.07 -7.77 -16.37
CA PRO A 45 -3.99 -8.80 -15.86
C PRO A 45 -3.22 -9.98 -15.24
N ARG A 46 -2.08 -10.35 -15.82
CA ARG A 46 -1.23 -11.44 -15.29
C ARG A 46 -0.71 -11.12 -13.89
N ARG A 47 -0.33 -9.87 -13.63
CA ARG A 47 0.09 -9.41 -12.30
C ARG A 47 -1.05 -9.42 -11.30
N GLU A 48 -2.23 -8.96 -11.68
CA GLU A 48 -3.39 -8.97 -10.78
C GLU A 48 -3.81 -10.40 -10.41
N LEU A 49 -3.81 -11.33 -11.36
CA LEU A 49 -4.06 -12.75 -11.08
C LEU A 49 -3.04 -13.33 -10.09
N ARG A 50 -1.74 -13.06 -10.28
CA ARG A 50 -0.68 -13.49 -9.34
C ARG A 50 -0.86 -12.90 -7.93
N LYS A 51 -1.36 -11.67 -7.81
CA LYS A 51 -1.64 -11.06 -6.50
C LYS A 51 -2.81 -11.76 -5.81
N LEU A 52 -3.88 -12.06 -6.56
CA LEU A 52 -5.06 -12.76 -6.04
C LEU A 52 -4.70 -14.17 -5.58
N THR A 53 -4.00 -14.96 -6.40
CA THR A 53 -3.60 -16.31 -6.03
C THR A 53 -2.73 -16.32 -4.77
N LYS A 54 -1.79 -15.37 -4.65
CA LYS A 54 -0.96 -15.23 -3.44
C LYS A 54 -1.78 -14.89 -2.20
N ARG A 55 -2.81 -14.03 -2.32
CA ARG A 55 -3.71 -13.71 -1.20
C ARG A 55 -4.52 -14.92 -0.76
N LEU A 56 -5.13 -15.63 -1.70
CA LEU A 56 -5.91 -16.84 -1.42
C LEU A 56 -5.06 -17.95 -0.79
N GLN A 57 -3.81 -18.12 -1.26
CA GLN A 57 -2.86 -19.07 -0.67
C GLN A 57 -2.51 -18.69 0.77
N ALA A 58 -2.24 -17.40 1.04
CA ALA A 58 -1.93 -16.94 2.39
C ALA A 58 -3.11 -17.14 3.35
N GLU A 59 -4.34 -16.89 2.88
CA GLU A 59 -5.57 -17.11 3.65
C GLU A 59 -5.79 -18.60 3.95
N ARG A 60 -5.57 -19.47 2.96
CA ARG A 60 -5.66 -20.93 3.13
C ARG A 60 -4.63 -21.51 4.10
N LEU A 61 -3.45 -20.90 4.20
CA LEU A 61 -2.40 -21.31 5.14
C LEU A 61 -2.64 -20.80 6.57
N SER A 62 -3.60 -19.90 6.76
CA SER A 62 -3.93 -19.32 8.07
C SER A 62 -5.12 -19.99 8.78
N VAL A 63 -5.70 -21.02 8.16
CA VAL A 63 -6.72 -21.92 8.73
C VAL A 63 -6.06 -23.25 9.06
#